data_AF-A0A947C153-F1
#
_entry.id   AF-A0A947C153-F1
#
_cell.length_a   1.000
_cell.length_b   1.000
_cell.length_c   1.000
_cell.angle_alpha   90.00
_cell.angle_beta   90.00
_cell.angle_gamma   90.00
#
_symmetry.space_group_name_H-M   'P 1'
#
loop_
_entity.id
_entity.type
_entity.pdbx_description
1 polymer ?
#
loop_
_entity_poly.entity_id
_entity_poly.type
_entity_poly.pdbx_seq_one_letter_code
_entity_poly.pdbx_strand_id
1 'polypeptide(L)'
;LLEVSFTAFFFVPLRLWDRPSGHPAPHPIARWALWWLLFRLVFRSAWVKLASGDAAWADLSALSYHYWTQPLPTALAWYANLLPDWFQTFSCVLMFAVELGAPILLWLPWAWARRTAAAAIVGLMILIGLTGNYGFFNLCTIALCIALLDDRLLERFARGRFDVRPPPDRKSRWNDWPGVAPALVIVLSGAIFLSGTFGRGAPRWLGPIYPFSTFNNYGLFAVMTTERPEIEIEGTVDGEIWKPYRFRYKPGPLDRAPVWNSPHQPRLDWQMWFAALGDYRRNVWLGNLMRRLLQGEPTVVRLLDENPFERGPPKQIRAVIYRYELTDRDERKATGNWWKRGDRALYAPILGVEIKPPSIAE
;
A
#
# COMPACT_ATOMS: atom_id res chain seq x y z
N LEU A 1 4.68 -4.89 7.84
CA LEU A 1 5.96 -5.62 7.83
C LEU A 1 6.37 -6.07 9.22
N LEU A 2 6.60 -5.15 10.17
CA LEU A 2 7.14 -5.51 11.49
C LEU A 2 6.26 -6.49 12.28
N GLU A 3 4.95 -6.25 12.37
CA GLU A 3 4.03 -7.20 13.03
C GLU A 3 3.97 -8.58 12.35
N VAL A 4 4.05 -8.62 11.01
CA VAL A 4 4.12 -9.88 10.25
C VAL A 4 5.39 -10.65 10.62
N SER A 5 6.55 -9.98 10.56
CA SER A 5 7.84 -10.58 10.92
C SER A 5 7.88 -11.04 12.37
N PHE A 6 7.39 -10.23 13.31
CA PHE A 6 7.34 -10.57 14.72
C PHE A 6 6.41 -11.75 15.01
N THR A 7 5.24 -11.79 14.37
CA THR A 7 4.31 -12.92 14.55
C THR A 7 4.87 -14.20 13.92
N ALA A 8 5.48 -14.09 12.74
CA ALA A 8 6.09 -15.22 12.04
C ALA A 8 7.31 -15.81 12.76
N PHE A 9 8.02 -15.01 13.57
CA PHE A 9 9.12 -15.48 14.41
C PHE A 9 8.71 -16.65 15.31
N PHE A 10 7.48 -16.64 15.84
CA PHE A 10 6.98 -17.74 16.68
C PHE A 10 6.51 -18.97 15.89
N PHE A 11 6.32 -18.82 14.57
CA PHE A 11 5.85 -19.88 13.68
C PHE A 11 7.00 -20.69 13.08
N VAL A 12 8.12 -20.03 12.78
CA VAL A 12 9.29 -20.66 12.12
C VAL A 12 10.24 -21.25 13.17
N PRO A 13 10.84 -22.43 12.95
CA PRO A 13 11.87 -22.94 13.83
C PRO A 13 13.13 -22.05 13.80
N LEU A 14 13.72 -21.76 14.97
CA LEU A 14 14.98 -21.01 15.08
C LEU A 14 16.18 -21.85 14.59
N ARG A 15 16.40 -21.88 13.28
CA ARG A 15 17.56 -22.54 12.64
C ARG A 15 18.16 -21.63 11.58
N LEU A 16 19.49 -21.51 11.58
CA LEU A 16 20.24 -20.74 10.57
C LEU A 16 20.38 -21.46 9.23
N TRP A 17 20.33 -22.80 9.24
CA TRP A 17 20.37 -23.64 8.03
C TRP A 17 19.27 -24.68 8.06
N ASP A 18 18.47 -24.70 7.00
CA ASP A 18 17.35 -25.63 6.84
C ASP A 18 17.72 -26.81 5.95
N ARG A 19 17.31 -28.01 6.38
CA ARG A 19 17.24 -29.19 5.52
C ARG A 19 15.77 -29.36 5.15
N PRO A 20 15.39 -29.69 3.90
CA PRO A 20 14.00 -29.81 3.47
C PRO A 20 13.14 -30.85 4.24
N SER A 21 13.73 -31.67 5.11
CA SER A 21 13.05 -32.76 5.82
C SER A 21 13.32 -32.73 7.33
N GLY A 22 12.32 -33.18 8.11
CA GLY A 22 12.44 -33.35 9.56
C GLY A 22 12.14 -32.10 10.40
N HIS A 23 11.33 -31.17 9.89
CA HIS A 23 10.84 -30.04 10.69
C HIS A 23 9.78 -30.52 11.68
N PRO A 24 9.87 -30.11 12.96
CA PRO A 24 8.73 -30.27 13.86
C PRO A 24 7.57 -29.40 13.36
N ALA A 25 6.34 -29.87 13.57
CA ALA A 25 5.16 -29.07 13.25
C ALA A 25 5.19 -27.76 14.05
N PRO A 26 4.80 -26.61 13.43
CA PRO A 26 4.75 -25.35 14.14
C PRO A 26 3.71 -25.42 15.26
N HIS A 27 3.97 -24.71 16.36
CA HIS A 27 3.08 -24.72 17.51
C HIS A 27 1.67 -24.19 17.14
N PRO A 28 0.58 -24.85 17.57
CA PRO A 28 -0.78 -24.47 17.18
C PRO A 28 -1.13 -23.01 17.50
N ILE A 29 -0.70 -22.49 18.66
CA ILE A 29 -0.98 -21.11 19.06
C ILE A 29 -0.21 -20.10 18.18
N ALA A 30 1.00 -20.44 17.74
CA ALA A 30 1.73 -19.57 16.81
C ALA A 30 1.05 -19.53 15.43
N ARG A 31 0.50 -20.66 14.98
CA ARG A 31 -0.34 -20.72 13.79
C ARG A 31 -1.60 -19.85 13.95
N TRP A 32 -2.28 -19.96 15.09
CA TRP A 32 -3.44 -19.12 15.41
C TRP A 32 -3.08 -17.63 15.49
N ALA A 33 -1.87 -17.27 15.93
CA ALA A 33 -1.42 -15.89 15.93
C ALA A 33 -1.30 -15.32 14.49
N LEU A 34 -0.81 -16.12 13.54
CA LEU A 34 -0.81 -15.74 12.11
C LEU A 34 -2.22 -15.67 11.53
N TRP A 35 -3.09 -16.61 11.87
CA TRP A 35 -4.50 -16.58 11.44
C TRP A 35 -5.22 -15.36 12.01
N TRP A 36 -4.95 -15.02 13.28
CA TRP A 36 -5.47 -13.85 13.95
C TRP A 36 -4.96 -12.55 13.32
N LEU A 37 -3.69 -12.49 12.94
CA LEU A 37 -3.13 -11.36 12.20
C LEU A 37 -3.83 -11.19 10.84
N LEU A 38 -3.97 -12.26 10.06
CA LEU A 38 -4.65 -12.23 8.76
C LEU A 38 -6.13 -11.87 8.90
N PHE A 39 -6.81 -12.42 9.89
CA PHE A 39 -8.19 -12.08 10.24
C PHE A 39 -8.33 -10.57 10.49
N ARG A 40 -7.54 -10.02 11.43
CA ARG A 40 -7.62 -8.59 11.78
C ARG A 40 -7.32 -7.70 10.58
N LEU A 41 -6.34 -8.08 9.77
CA LEU A 41 -5.93 -7.33 8.60
C LEU A 41 -7.08 -7.20 7.59
N VAL A 42 -7.65 -8.34 7.18
CA VAL A 42 -8.64 -8.44 6.11
C VAL A 42 -10.03 -8.03 6.59
N PHE A 43 -10.44 -8.46 7.78
CA PHE A 43 -11.74 -8.07 8.33
C PHE A 43 -11.81 -6.55 8.53
N ARG A 44 -10.75 -5.98 9.09
CA ARG A 44 -10.79 -4.57 9.41
C ARG A 44 -10.65 -3.67 8.19
N SER A 45 -9.99 -4.12 7.13
CA SER A 45 -9.95 -3.34 5.89
C SER A 45 -11.34 -3.08 5.34
N ALA A 46 -12.30 -4.00 5.50
CA ALA A 46 -13.71 -3.74 5.18
C ALA A 46 -14.45 -2.99 6.30
N TRP A 47 -14.28 -3.39 7.56
CA TRP A 47 -15.03 -2.77 8.68
C TRP A 47 -14.87 -1.26 8.72
N VAL A 48 -13.63 -0.76 8.53
CA VAL A 48 -13.38 0.70 8.59
C VAL A 48 -14.03 1.46 7.44
N LYS A 49 -14.26 0.82 6.29
CA LYS A 49 -14.98 1.44 5.17
C LYS A 49 -16.45 1.63 5.55
N LEU A 50 -17.07 0.60 6.12
CA LEU A 50 -18.46 0.66 6.60
C LEU A 50 -18.63 1.63 7.79
N ALA A 51 -17.71 1.57 8.75
CA ALA A 51 -17.78 2.37 9.98
C ALA A 51 -17.40 3.84 9.77
N SER A 52 -16.79 4.19 8.63
CA SER A 52 -16.38 5.58 8.33
C SER A 52 -17.55 6.53 8.12
N GLY A 53 -18.70 6.02 7.65
CA GLY A 53 -19.82 6.85 7.17
C GLY A 53 -19.56 7.53 5.83
N ASP A 54 -18.51 7.16 5.11
CA ASP A 54 -18.19 7.67 3.78
C ASP A 54 -19.28 7.30 2.77
N ALA A 55 -19.76 8.29 2.02
CA ALA A 55 -20.87 8.13 1.09
C ALA A 55 -20.52 7.18 -0.08
N ALA A 56 -19.28 7.21 -0.58
CA ALA A 56 -18.87 6.40 -1.73
C ALA A 56 -18.79 4.91 -1.37
N TRP A 57 -18.44 4.58 -0.12
CA TRP A 57 -18.55 3.21 0.38
C TRP A 57 -20.00 2.79 0.60
N ALA A 58 -20.85 3.70 1.09
CA ALA A 58 -22.26 3.41 1.38
C ALA A 58 -23.11 3.18 0.12
N ASP A 59 -22.84 3.91 -0.97
CA ASP A 59 -23.54 3.78 -2.25
C ASP A 59 -22.85 2.83 -3.26
N LEU A 60 -21.73 2.21 -2.84
CA LEU A 60 -20.92 1.28 -3.64
C LEU A 60 -20.24 1.90 -4.88
N SER A 61 -20.14 3.23 -4.95
CA SER A 61 -19.45 3.96 -6.04
C SER A 61 -17.94 4.10 -5.82
N ALA A 62 -17.42 3.72 -4.65
CA ALA A 62 -16.02 3.91 -4.27
C ALA A 62 -14.99 3.43 -5.32
N LEU A 63 -15.25 2.32 -6.01
CA LEU A 63 -14.32 1.80 -7.02
C LEU A 63 -14.28 2.63 -8.31
N SER A 64 -15.28 3.46 -8.59
CA SER A 64 -15.25 4.42 -9.69
C SER A 64 -14.18 5.51 -9.49
N TYR A 65 -13.76 5.75 -8.24
CA TYR A 65 -12.67 6.67 -7.90
C TYR A 65 -11.35 5.93 -7.68
N HIS A 66 -11.41 4.78 -7.04
CA HIS A 66 -10.25 4.08 -6.49
C HIS A 66 -9.12 3.84 -7.51
N TYR A 67 -9.46 3.45 -8.74
CA TYR A 67 -8.46 3.07 -9.74
C TYR A 67 -7.52 4.20 -10.13
N TRP A 68 -7.96 5.45 -10.06
CA TRP A 68 -7.13 6.58 -10.41
C TRP A 68 -6.66 7.38 -9.20
N THR A 69 -7.39 7.37 -8.09
CA THR A 69 -6.99 8.11 -6.87
C THR A 69 -6.01 7.34 -5.97
N GLN A 70 -5.85 6.03 -6.13
CA GLN A 70 -4.88 5.19 -5.39
C GLN A 70 -3.41 5.67 -5.53
N PRO A 71 -2.49 5.32 -4.62
CA PRO A 71 -1.14 5.92 -4.58
C PRO A 71 -0.37 5.91 -5.90
N LEU A 72 -0.18 4.71 -6.47
CA LEU A 72 0.56 4.49 -7.71
C LEU A 72 -0.24 3.51 -8.58
N PRO A 73 -1.12 4.01 -9.47
CA PRO A 73 -1.89 3.17 -10.37
C PRO A 73 -0.99 2.57 -11.46
N THR A 74 -1.37 1.40 -11.94
CA THR A 74 -0.73 0.77 -13.11
C THR A 74 -1.52 1.07 -14.38
N ALA A 75 -0.97 0.75 -15.56
CA ALA A 75 -1.73 0.86 -16.81
C ALA A 75 -3.04 0.06 -16.80
N LEU A 76 -3.12 -1.03 -16.01
CA LEU A 76 -4.35 -1.82 -15.87
C LEU A 76 -5.44 -1.07 -15.11
N ALA A 77 -5.11 -0.14 -14.22
CA ALA A 77 -6.10 0.72 -13.59
C ALA A 77 -6.83 1.60 -14.61
N TRP A 78 -6.16 2.04 -15.68
CA TRP A 78 -6.83 2.79 -16.74
C TRP A 78 -7.89 1.94 -17.44
N TYR A 79 -7.58 0.70 -17.77
CA TYR A 79 -8.57 -0.20 -18.35
C TYR A 79 -9.70 -0.55 -17.37
N ALA A 80 -9.39 -0.76 -16.09
CA ALA A 80 -10.38 -1.04 -15.06
C ALA A 80 -11.33 0.14 -14.83
N ASN A 81 -10.83 1.38 -14.89
CA ASN A 81 -11.61 2.60 -14.77
C ASN A 81 -12.65 2.76 -15.88
N LEU A 82 -12.41 2.18 -17.06
CA LEU A 82 -13.31 2.24 -18.21
C LEU A 82 -14.41 1.18 -18.19
N LEU A 83 -14.38 0.27 -17.20
CA LEU A 83 -15.45 -0.72 -17.06
C LEU A 83 -16.72 -0.01 -16.59
N PRO A 84 -17.91 -0.47 -17.04
CA PRO A 84 -19.17 0.19 -16.71
C PRO A 84 -19.47 0.19 -15.21
N ASP A 85 -20.32 1.12 -14.75
CA ASP A 85 -20.64 1.30 -13.33
C ASP A 85 -21.12 0.02 -12.63
N TRP A 86 -21.92 -0.81 -13.30
CA TRP A 86 -22.37 -2.08 -12.73
C TRP A 86 -21.20 -3.00 -12.34
N PHE A 87 -20.10 -2.96 -13.11
CA PHE A 87 -18.90 -3.74 -12.83
C PHE A 87 -18.16 -3.16 -11.62
N GLN A 88 -18.16 -1.83 -11.46
CA GLN A 88 -17.57 -1.16 -10.29
C GLN A 88 -18.33 -1.51 -9.02
N THR A 89 -19.66 -1.41 -9.06
CA THR A 89 -20.54 -1.82 -7.97
C THR A 89 -20.34 -3.31 -7.65
N PHE A 90 -20.33 -4.18 -8.66
CA PHE A 90 -20.09 -5.62 -8.46
C PHE A 90 -18.73 -5.88 -7.81
N SER A 91 -17.67 -5.23 -8.29
CA SER A 91 -16.33 -5.35 -7.74
C SER A 91 -16.25 -4.86 -6.29
N CYS A 92 -17.01 -3.81 -5.95
CA CYS A 92 -17.10 -3.29 -4.58
C CYS A 92 -17.80 -4.29 -3.65
N VAL A 93 -18.93 -4.86 -4.08
CA VAL A 93 -19.65 -5.91 -3.35
C VAL A 93 -18.78 -7.15 -3.17
N LEU A 94 -18.11 -7.60 -4.24
CA LEU A 94 -17.20 -8.75 -4.19
C LEU A 94 -16.05 -8.52 -3.20
N MET A 95 -15.45 -7.32 -3.23
CA MET A 95 -14.43 -6.93 -2.25
C MET A 95 -14.96 -7.05 -0.82
N PHE A 96 -16.14 -6.47 -0.51
CA PHE A 96 -16.74 -6.59 0.82
C PHE A 96 -17.05 -8.03 1.21
N ALA A 97 -17.57 -8.84 0.27
CA ALA A 97 -17.87 -10.25 0.50
C ALA A 97 -16.60 -11.04 0.85
N VAL A 98 -15.48 -10.76 0.18
CA VAL A 98 -14.18 -11.39 0.49
C VAL A 98 -13.62 -10.85 1.80
N GLU A 99 -13.56 -9.53 1.98
CA GLU A 99 -12.95 -8.89 3.14
C GLU A 99 -13.72 -9.16 4.45
N LEU A 100 -15.04 -9.35 4.43
CA LEU A 100 -15.83 -9.70 5.62
C LEU A 100 -16.08 -11.21 5.75
N GLY A 101 -16.29 -11.91 4.64
CA GLY A 101 -16.64 -13.33 4.62
C GLY A 101 -15.43 -14.25 4.77
N ALA A 102 -14.33 -14.00 4.06
CA ALA A 102 -13.14 -14.86 4.12
C ALA A 102 -12.56 -14.96 5.55
N PRO A 103 -12.46 -13.87 6.35
CA PRO A 103 -12.03 -13.95 7.74
C PRO A 103 -12.87 -14.87 8.62
N ILE A 104 -14.17 -15.02 8.36
CA ILE A 104 -15.02 -15.96 9.12
C ILE A 104 -14.65 -17.40 8.77
N LEU A 105 -14.41 -17.68 7.47
CA LEU A 105 -14.02 -18.99 6.98
C LEU A 105 -12.67 -19.49 7.56
N LEU A 106 -11.77 -18.59 7.98
CA LEU A 106 -10.49 -18.95 8.62
C LEU A 106 -10.70 -19.78 9.89
N TRP A 107 -11.76 -19.48 10.64
CA TRP A 107 -12.02 -20.08 11.96
C TRP A 107 -12.91 -21.31 11.90
N LEU A 108 -13.41 -21.66 10.72
CA LEU A 108 -14.18 -22.88 10.53
C LEU A 108 -13.27 -24.11 10.60
N PRO A 109 -13.75 -25.23 11.17
CA PRO A 109 -12.94 -26.43 11.36
C PRO A 109 -12.55 -27.08 10.03
N TRP A 110 -13.35 -26.86 8.97
CA TRP A 110 -13.20 -27.54 7.70
C TRP A 110 -12.03 -27.01 6.86
N ALA A 111 -11.19 -27.91 6.35
CA ALA A 111 -10.04 -27.57 5.51
C ALA A 111 -10.44 -26.85 4.21
N TRP A 112 -11.59 -27.22 3.62
CA TRP A 112 -12.08 -26.56 2.41
C TRP A 112 -12.39 -25.08 2.66
N ALA A 113 -12.92 -24.71 3.82
CA ALA A 113 -13.26 -23.32 4.16
C ALA A 113 -12.01 -22.44 4.20
N ARG A 114 -10.93 -22.92 4.85
CA ARG A 114 -9.64 -22.21 4.90
C ARG A 114 -8.99 -22.08 3.53
N ARG A 115 -9.05 -23.12 2.68
CA ARG A 115 -8.55 -23.07 1.30
C ARG A 115 -9.34 -22.07 0.46
N THR A 116 -10.67 -22.04 0.60
CA THR A 116 -11.52 -21.06 -0.07
C THR A 116 -11.20 -19.64 0.39
N ALA A 117 -11.01 -19.42 1.69
CA ALA A 117 -10.60 -18.11 2.20
C ALA A 117 -9.23 -17.68 1.65
N ALA A 118 -8.24 -18.58 1.66
CA ALA A 118 -6.93 -18.32 1.09
C ALA A 118 -7.02 -17.96 -0.40
N ALA A 119 -7.76 -18.74 -1.19
CA ALA A 119 -7.94 -18.47 -2.63
C ALA A 119 -8.64 -17.13 -2.88
N ALA A 120 -9.69 -16.81 -2.11
CA ALA A 120 -10.42 -15.55 -2.24
C ALA A 120 -9.54 -14.34 -1.88
N ILE A 121 -8.82 -14.40 -0.76
CA ILE A 121 -7.92 -13.33 -0.32
C ILE A 121 -6.76 -13.17 -1.32
N VAL A 122 -6.13 -14.27 -1.76
CA VAL A 122 -5.05 -14.22 -2.75
C VAL A 122 -5.54 -13.63 -4.07
N GLY A 123 -6.70 -14.06 -4.56
CA GLY A 123 -7.31 -13.52 -5.78
C GLY A 123 -7.55 -12.02 -5.66
N LEU A 124 -8.14 -11.56 -4.55
CA LEU A 124 -8.35 -10.14 -4.28
C LEU A 124 -7.01 -9.37 -4.24
N MET A 125 -5.99 -9.89 -3.54
CA MET A 125 -4.68 -9.24 -3.44
C MET A 125 -3.97 -9.15 -4.79
N ILE A 126 -4.11 -10.17 -5.66
CA ILE A 126 -3.59 -10.14 -7.03
C ILE A 126 -4.29 -9.07 -7.84
N LEU A 127 -5.62 -9.00 -7.81
CA LEU A 127 -6.39 -7.99 -8.55
C LEU A 127 -6.02 -6.57 -8.11
N ILE A 128 -5.95 -6.33 -6.80
CA ILE A 128 -5.49 -5.04 -6.25
C ILE A 128 -4.06 -4.72 -6.70
N GLY A 129 -3.15 -5.70 -6.65
CA GLY A 129 -1.76 -5.54 -7.06
C GLY A 129 -1.56 -5.37 -8.57
N LEU A 130 -2.50 -5.85 -9.38
CA LEU A 130 -2.51 -5.65 -10.83
C LEU A 130 -2.89 -4.22 -11.19
N THR A 131 -3.83 -3.61 -10.46
CA THR A 131 -4.30 -2.25 -10.73
C THR A 131 -3.50 -1.17 -10.00
N GLY A 132 -2.78 -1.49 -8.93
CA GLY A 132 -1.98 -0.51 -8.22
C GLY A 132 -0.87 -1.08 -7.38
N ASN A 133 0.05 -0.20 -6.98
CA ASN A 133 1.15 -0.54 -6.11
C ASN A 133 0.91 -0.04 -4.68
N TYR A 134 0.77 -1.00 -3.76
CA TYR A 134 0.63 -0.78 -2.32
C TYR A 134 1.88 -1.26 -1.56
N GLY A 135 3.04 -1.15 -2.20
CA GLY A 135 4.31 -1.67 -1.72
C GLY A 135 4.25 -3.17 -1.45
N PHE A 136 4.66 -3.57 -0.25
CA PHE A 136 4.69 -4.98 0.15
C PHE A 136 3.36 -5.51 0.68
N PHE A 137 2.30 -4.70 0.74
CA PHE A 137 1.03 -5.06 1.38
C PHE A 137 0.39 -6.31 0.76
N ASN A 138 0.18 -6.32 -0.56
CA ASN A 138 -0.44 -7.44 -1.26
C ASN A 138 0.37 -8.73 -1.10
N LEU A 139 1.69 -8.63 -1.27
CA LEU A 139 2.61 -9.77 -1.16
C LEU A 139 2.65 -10.33 0.27
N CYS A 140 2.71 -9.49 1.30
CA CYS A 140 2.67 -9.96 2.68
C CYS A 140 1.33 -10.64 3.01
N THR A 141 0.22 -10.12 2.51
CA THR A 141 -1.11 -10.71 2.73
C THR A 141 -1.23 -12.07 2.03
N ILE A 142 -0.71 -12.19 0.80
CA ILE A 142 -0.61 -13.47 0.08
C ILE A 142 0.28 -14.45 0.84
N ALA A 143 1.43 -14.00 1.34
CA ALA A 143 2.33 -14.86 2.13
C ALA A 143 1.68 -15.37 3.42
N LEU A 144 0.88 -14.54 4.11
CA LEU A 144 0.11 -14.97 5.29
C LEU A 144 -0.92 -16.06 4.96
N CYS A 145 -1.48 -16.06 3.74
CA CYS A 145 -2.43 -17.09 3.32
C CYS A 145 -1.81 -18.48 3.21
N ILE A 146 -0.47 -18.60 3.09
CA ILE A 146 0.22 -19.90 3.09
C ILE A 146 -0.06 -20.66 4.39
N ALA A 147 -0.18 -19.96 5.52
CA ALA A 147 -0.49 -20.58 6.82
C ALA A 147 -1.90 -21.20 6.90
N LEU A 148 -2.77 -20.95 5.92
CA LEU A 148 -4.11 -21.54 5.82
C LEU A 148 -4.13 -22.84 5.01
N LEU A 149 -3.10 -23.08 4.20
CA LEU A 149 -2.98 -24.25 3.35
C LEU A 149 -2.52 -25.45 4.17
N ASP A 150 -3.02 -26.63 3.83
CA ASP A 150 -2.63 -27.90 4.45
C ASP A 150 -1.75 -28.72 3.50
N ASP A 151 -0.90 -29.56 4.09
CA ASP A 151 0.09 -30.37 3.35
C ASP A 151 -0.56 -31.28 2.29
N ARG A 152 -1.81 -31.70 2.51
CA ARG A 152 -2.60 -32.51 1.55
C ARG A 152 -2.82 -31.80 0.21
N LEU A 153 -2.95 -30.47 0.20
CA LEU A 153 -3.05 -29.71 -1.04
C LEU A 153 -1.70 -29.65 -1.74
N LEU A 154 -0.62 -29.42 -0.98
CA LEU A 154 0.74 -29.34 -1.50
C LEU A 154 1.20 -30.67 -2.09
N GLU A 155 0.86 -31.79 -1.44
CA GLU A 155 1.10 -33.15 -1.94
C GLU A 155 0.47 -33.37 -3.33
N ARG A 156 -0.73 -32.83 -3.59
CA ARG A 156 -1.37 -32.97 -4.90
C ARG A 156 -0.59 -32.28 -6.02
N PHE A 157 0.03 -31.13 -5.74
CA PHE A 157 0.77 -30.34 -6.72
C PHE A 157 2.26 -30.69 -6.81
N ALA A 158 2.85 -31.24 -5.75
CA ALA A 158 4.29 -31.50 -5.65
C ALA A 158 4.66 -32.99 -5.54
N ARG A 159 3.74 -33.88 -5.93
CA ARG A 159 3.93 -35.35 -6.02
C ARG A 159 5.25 -35.67 -6.73
N GLY A 160 6.21 -36.22 -5.99
CA GLY A 160 7.50 -36.69 -6.50
C GLY A 160 8.73 -35.86 -6.12
N ARG A 161 8.60 -34.59 -5.70
CA ARG A 161 9.75 -33.77 -5.25
C ARG A 161 9.94 -33.72 -3.74
N PHE A 162 8.88 -33.94 -2.96
CA PHE A 162 8.93 -33.90 -1.50
C PHE A 162 8.33 -35.20 -0.96
N ASP A 163 9.18 -36.03 -0.34
CA ASP A 163 8.74 -37.18 0.45
C ASP A 163 8.16 -36.63 1.77
N VAL A 164 6.85 -36.42 1.80
CA VAL A 164 6.13 -35.91 2.99
C VAL A 164 6.09 -37.02 4.04
N ARG A 165 7.20 -37.17 4.75
CA ARG A 165 7.25 -38.02 5.93
C ARG A 165 6.54 -37.30 7.06
N PRO A 166 5.73 -38.00 7.89
CA PRO A 166 5.20 -37.42 9.10
C PRO A 166 6.36 -36.81 9.91
N PRO A 167 6.19 -35.59 10.44
CA PRO A 167 7.25 -34.95 11.20
C PRO A 167 7.68 -35.89 12.33
N PRO A 168 8.99 -36.06 12.57
CA PRO A 168 9.45 -36.90 13.66
C PRO A 168 8.80 -36.41 14.96
N ASP A 169 8.42 -37.35 15.85
CA ASP A 169 7.89 -37.06 17.20
C ASP A 169 9.01 -36.53 18.11
N ARG A 170 9.65 -35.46 17.67
CA ARG A 170 10.65 -34.71 18.41
C ARG A 170 9.93 -33.55 19.06
N LYS A 171 9.66 -33.71 20.35
CA LYS A 171 9.38 -32.57 21.23
C LYS A 171 10.59 -31.64 21.17
N SER A 172 10.47 -30.54 20.42
CA SER A 172 11.46 -29.47 20.46
C SER A 172 11.55 -28.95 21.89
N ARG A 173 12.72 -28.59 22.42
CA ARG A 173 12.81 -27.91 23.74
C ARG A 173 12.07 -26.55 23.74
N TRP A 174 11.79 -26.00 22.55
CA TRP A 174 10.89 -24.87 22.35
C TRP A 174 9.41 -25.23 22.56
N ASN A 175 9.05 -26.51 22.40
CA ASN A 175 7.77 -27.11 22.78
C ASN A 175 7.65 -27.40 24.29
N ASP A 176 8.59 -26.96 25.13
CA ASP A 176 8.41 -26.97 26.59
C ASP A 176 7.95 -25.60 27.18
N TRP A 177 8.00 -24.48 26.42
CA TRP A 177 7.45 -23.17 26.82
C TRP A 177 6.50 -22.47 25.79
N PRO A 178 5.52 -23.14 25.16
CA PRO A 178 5.37 -22.97 23.71
C PRO A 178 4.16 -22.16 23.26
N GLY A 179 3.27 -21.80 24.17
CA GLY A 179 2.05 -21.07 23.86
C GLY A 179 2.07 -19.62 24.30
N VAL A 180 2.84 -19.30 25.34
CA VAL A 180 2.66 -18.07 26.11
C VAL A 180 2.97 -16.83 25.28
N ALA A 181 4.10 -16.80 24.57
CA ALA A 181 4.46 -15.67 23.73
C ALA A 181 3.46 -15.45 22.58
N PRO A 182 3.12 -16.44 21.72
CA PRO A 182 2.11 -16.23 20.68
C PRO A 182 0.70 -16.01 21.24
N ALA A 183 0.36 -16.55 22.42
CA ALA A 183 -0.90 -16.22 23.10
C ALA A 183 -0.93 -14.76 23.56
N LEU A 184 0.18 -14.26 24.12
CA LEU A 184 0.34 -12.86 24.48
C LEU A 184 0.22 -11.96 23.25
N VAL A 185 0.77 -12.38 22.10
CA VAL A 185 0.58 -11.67 20.83
C VAL A 185 -0.91 -11.57 20.48
N ILE A 186 -1.66 -12.68 20.57
CA ILE A 186 -3.10 -12.69 20.31
C ILE A 186 -3.83 -11.76 21.29
N VAL A 187 -3.54 -11.83 22.59
CA VAL A 187 -4.19 -11.02 23.63
C VAL A 187 -3.91 -9.53 23.45
N LEU A 188 -2.65 -9.13 23.30
CA LEU A 188 -2.26 -7.71 23.16
C LEU A 188 -2.81 -7.12 21.86
N SER A 189 -2.67 -7.83 20.75
CA SER A 189 -3.24 -7.39 19.48
C SER A 189 -4.77 -7.42 19.48
N GLY A 190 -5.37 -8.33 20.25
CA GLY A 190 -6.81 -8.42 20.50
C GLY A 190 -7.36 -7.20 21.23
N ALA A 191 -6.68 -6.78 22.30
CA ALA A 191 -7.04 -5.57 23.03
C ALA A 191 -6.96 -4.33 22.13
N ILE A 192 -5.91 -4.19 21.33
CA ILE A 192 -5.73 -3.09 20.37
C ILE A 192 -6.81 -3.12 19.30
N PHE A 193 -7.09 -4.30 18.75
CA PHE A 193 -8.11 -4.50 17.73
C PHE A 193 -9.50 -4.13 18.25
N LEU A 194 -9.95 -4.70 19.37
CA LEU A 194 -11.28 -4.44 19.91
C LEU A 194 -11.47 -2.96 20.27
N SER A 195 -10.50 -2.37 20.96
CA SER A 195 -10.56 -0.96 21.35
C SER A 195 -10.47 0.01 20.17
N GLY A 196 -9.69 -0.31 19.14
CA GLY A 196 -9.54 0.51 17.94
C GLY A 196 -10.60 0.26 16.85
N THR A 197 -11.40 -0.79 16.97
CA THR A 197 -12.44 -1.16 15.99
C THR A 197 -13.84 -0.82 16.52
N PHE A 198 -14.08 -1.06 17.80
CA PHE A 198 -15.39 -0.86 18.45
C PHE A 198 -15.35 0.16 19.61
N GLY A 199 -14.17 0.58 20.03
CA GLY A 199 -13.97 1.54 21.13
C GLY A 199 -13.58 2.93 20.65
N ARG A 200 -13.15 3.78 21.59
CA ARG A 200 -12.75 5.18 21.35
C ARG A 200 -11.27 5.35 20.96
N GLY A 201 -10.55 4.27 20.68
CA GLY A 201 -9.12 4.30 20.34
C GLY A 201 -8.30 3.28 21.13
N ALA A 202 -6.98 3.26 20.86
CA ALA A 202 -6.08 2.29 21.47
C ALA A 202 -6.01 2.47 23.01
N PRO A 203 -5.87 1.38 23.79
CA PRO A 203 -5.86 1.45 25.25
C PRO A 203 -4.61 2.17 25.74
N ARG A 204 -4.76 3.15 26.65
CA ARG A 204 -3.64 3.96 27.17
C ARG A 204 -2.51 3.13 27.79
N TRP A 205 -2.84 2.00 28.42
CA TRP A 205 -1.87 1.08 29.04
C TRP A 205 -0.96 0.38 28.02
N LEU A 206 -1.32 0.40 26.72
CA LEU A 206 -0.48 -0.09 25.63
C LEU A 206 0.43 0.99 25.02
N GLY A 207 0.39 2.22 25.55
CA GLY A 207 1.26 3.32 25.15
C GLY A 207 2.75 2.95 25.11
N PRO A 208 3.31 2.26 26.12
CA PRO A 208 4.73 1.88 26.14
C PRO A 208 5.14 0.95 24.99
N ILE A 209 4.22 0.16 24.44
CA ILE A 209 4.54 -0.79 23.36
C ILE A 209 4.24 -0.25 21.96
N TYR A 210 3.51 0.86 21.86
CA TYR A 210 3.13 1.47 20.59
C TYR A 210 4.34 1.85 19.70
N PRO A 211 5.45 2.41 20.23
CA PRO A 211 6.62 2.78 19.42
C PRO A 211 7.27 1.62 18.68
N PHE A 212 7.14 0.38 19.19
CA PHE A 212 7.72 -0.80 18.54
C PHE A 212 6.97 -1.19 17.26
N SER A 213 5.75 -0.69 17.03
CA SER A 213 4.91 -1.01 15.86
C SER A 213 4.66 -2.52 15.68
N THR A 214 4.75 -3.27 16.77
CA THR A 214 4.63 -4.74 16.79
C THR A 214 3.18 -5.21 16.77
N PHE A 215 2.26 -4.33 17.18
CA PHE A 215 0.82 -4.57 17.16
C PHE A 215 0.14 -3.36 16.58
N ASN A 216 -0.57 -3.54 15.47
CA ASN A 216 -1.11 -2.42 14.72
C ASN A 216 -2.62 -2.50 14.58
N ASN A 217 -3.16 -1.30 14.37
CA ASN A 217 -4.51 -1.09 13.89
C ASN A 217 -4.48 -0.92 12.37
N TYR A 218 -5.33 -1.66 11.65
CA TYR A 218 -5.42 -1.64 10.19
C TYR A 218 -6.61 -0.78 9.75
N GLY A 219 -6.44 0.03 8.71
CA GLY A 219 -7.46 0.99 8.26
C GLY A 219 -7.17 1.51 6.85
N LEU A 220 -7.29 0.64 5.85
CA LEU A 220 -6.97 0.98 4.46
C LEU A 220 -8.18 1.63 3.78
N PHE A 221 -8.00 2.86 3.30
CA PHE A 221 -9.01 3.63 2.56
C PHE A 221 -10.35 3.70 3.30
N ALA A 222 -10.34 3.97 4.61
CA ALA A 222 -11.56 4.11 5.40
C ALA A 222 -12.48 5.19 4.80
N VAL A 223 -11.90 6.32 4.38
CA VAL A 223 -12.58 7.40 3.64
C VAL A 223 -12.05 7.37 2.21
N MET A 224 -12.94 7.40 1.22
CA MET A 224 -12.53 7.33 -0.17
C MET A 224 -11.97 8.67 -0.63
N THR A 225 -10.85 8.64 -1.35
CA THR A 225 -10.35 9.82 -2.04
C THR A 225 -11.05 9.89 -3.40
N THR A 226 -11.82 10.96 -3.63
CA THR A 226 -12.60 11.19 -4.85
C THR A 226 -11.91 12.14 -5.83
N GLU A 227 -10.78 12.72 -5.43
CA GLU A 227 -9.93 13.58 -6.26
C GLU A 227 -8.49 13.03 -6.26
N ARG A 228 -7.72 13.31 -7.32
CA ARG A 228 -6.28 13.06 -7.33
C ARG A 228 -5.52 14.38 -7.37
N PRO A 229 -5.23 14.98 -6.21
CA PRO A 229 -4.24 16.04 -6.14
C PRO A 229 -2.86 15.48 -6.48
N GLU A 230 -2.12 16.17 -7.34
CA GLU A 230 -0.80 15.75 -7.78
C GLU A 230 0.16 16.93 -7.75
N ILE A 231 1.20 16.82 -6.92
CA ILE A 231 2.21 17.87 -6.77
C ILE A 231 3.26 17.72 -7.88
N GLU A 232 3.56 18.83 -8.54
CA GLU A 232 4.64 18.98 -9.51
C GLU A 232 5.65 19.99 -8.96
N ILE A 233 6.93 19.61 -8.94
CA ILE A 233 8.02 20.49 -8.51
C ILE A 233 8.61 21.12 -9.77
N GLU A 234 8.63 22.45 -9.81
CA GLU A 234 9.11 23.21 -10.97
C GLU A 234 10.25 24.12 -10.55
N GLY A 235 11.30 24.20 -11.37
CA GLY A 235 12.37 25.18 -11.23
C GLY A 235 12.28 26.27 -12.30
N THR A 236 13.01 27.36 -12.11
CA THR A 236 13.24 28.38 -13.13
C THR A 236 14.61 29.04 -12.95
N VAL A 237 15.18 29.55 -14.05
CA VAL A 237 16.42 30.32 -14.08
C VAL A 237 16.19 31.82 -14.32
N ASP A 238 15.02 32.19 -14.83
CA ASP A 238 14.65 33.53 -15.31
C ASP A 238 13.39 34.11 -14.63
N GLY A 239 12.63 33.29 -13.91
CA GLY A 239 11.38 33.69 -13.26
C GLY A 239 10.14 33.56 -14.16
N GLU A 240 10.34 33.37 -15.47
CA GLU A 240 9.28 33.34 -16.48
C GLU A 240 8.97 31.90 -16.91
N ILE A 241 10.01 31.14 -17.30
CA ILE A 241 9.87 29.77 -17.79
C ILE A 241 10.11 28.82 -16.63
N TRP A 242 9.04 28.13 -16.23
CA TRP A 242 9.06 27.12 -15.19
C TRP A 242 9.10 25.73 -15.80
N LYS A 243 10.11 24.93 -15.44
CA LYS A 243 10.30 23.57 -15.97
C LYS A 243 10.13 22.54 -14.87
N PRO A 244 9.33 21.48 -15.10
CA PRO A 244 9.05 20.48 -14.09
C PRO A 244 10.14 19.43 -13.98
N TYR A 245 10.46 19.05 -12.74
CA TYR A 245 11.20 17.83 -12.43
C TYR A 245 10.30 16.61 -12.64
N ARG A 246 10.75 15.63 -13.43
CA ARG A 246 9.95 14.43 -13.70
C ARG A 246 10.26 13.32 -12.71
N PHE A 247 9.22 12.82 -12.06
CA PHE A 247 9.30 11.65 -11.18
C PHE A 247 9.18 10.35 -11.97
N ARG A 248 9.77 9.26 -11.46
CA ARG A 248 9.91 7.98 -12.18
C ARG A 248 8.60 7.20 -12.29
N TYR A 249 7.79 7.20 -11.23
CA TYR A 249 6.68 6.24 -11.09
C TYR A 249 5.33 6.90 -10.87
N LYS A 250 5.26 8.04 -10.17
CA LYS A 250 3.98 8.74 -9.98
C LYS A 250 3.48 9.36 -11.30
N PRO A 251 2.17 9.66 -11.42
CA PRO A 251 1.64 10.42 -12.54
C PRO A 251 2.38 11.74 -12.75
N GLY A 252 2.47 12.21 -14.00
CA GLY A 252 3.24 13.39 -14.37
C GLY A 252 2.86 13.83 -15.78
N PRO A 253 3.71 13.62 -16.80
CA PRO A 253 3.33 13.92 -18.19
C PRO A 253 1.99 13.26 -18.58
N LEU A 254 1.13 14.01 -19.27
CA LEU A 254 -0.25 13.58 -19.59
C LEU A 254 -0.29 12.43 -20.58
N ASP A 255 0.70 12.37 -21.47
CA ASP A 255 0.93 11.34 -22.47
C ASP A 255 1.59 10.07 -21.90
N ARG A 256 2.06 10.12 -20.65
CA ARG A 256 2.71 8.97 -20.00
C ARG A 256 1.71 8.06 -19.31
N ALA A 257 1.70 6.80 -19.74
CA ALA A 257 0.96 5.73 -19.09
C ALA A 257 1.34 5.59 -17.60
N PRO A 258 0.40 5.20 -16.73
CA PRO A 258 0.76 4.76 -15.38
C PRO A 258 1.71 3.55 -15.46
N VAL A 259 2.76 3.55 -14.64
CA VAL A 259 3.90 2.63 -14.77
C VAL A 259 3.72 1.39 -13.89
N TRP A 260 4.13 0.22 -14.38
CA TRP A 260 4.25 -0.97 -13.55
C TRP A 260 5.55 -0.93 -12.75
N ASN A 261 5.44 -0.89 -11.42
CA ASN A 261 6.59 -0.85 -10.51
C ASN A 261 6.53 -1.88 -9.38
N SER A 262 5.45 -2.66 -9.24
CA SER A 262 5.39 -3.77 -8.29
C SER A 262 6.43 -4.85 -8.67
N PRO A 263 7.21 -5.42 -7.73
CA PRO A 263 7.10 -5.35 -6.27
C PRO A 263 7.94 -4.24 -5.60
N HIS A 264 8.56 -3.35 -6.38
CA HIS A 264 9.34 -2.24 -5.84
C HIS A 264 8.42 -1.18 -5.22
N GLN A 265 8.81 -0.62 -4.07
CA GLN A 265 8.10 0.49 -3.42
C GLN A 265 8.93 1.78 -3.56
N PRO A 266 8.66 2.65 -4.56
CA PRO A 266 9.40 3.89 -4.73
C PRO A 266 8.99 4.89 -3.65
N ARG A 267 9.81 4.98 -2.60
CA ARG A 267 9.47 5.75 -1.39
C ARG A 267 9.18 7.22 -1.68
N LEU A 268 9.95 7.85 -2.56
CA LEU A 268 9.77 9.26 -2.93
C LEU A 268 8.42 9.49 -3.62
N ASP A 269 8.17 8.82 -4.74
CA ASP A 269 6.92 8.92 -5.51
C ASP A 269 5.69 8.57 -4.66
N TRP A 270 5.81 7.54 -3.81
CA TRP A 270 4.73 7.13 -2.92
C TRP A 270 4.45 8.18 -1.83
N GLN A 271 5.50 8.80 -1.27
CA GLN A 271 5.32 9.89 -0.29
C GLN A 271 4.72 11.16 -0.91
N MET A 272 4.96 11.43 -2.20
CA MET A 272 4.34 12.56 -2.90
C MET A 272 2.80 12.46 -2.90
N TRP A 273 2.24 11.25 -3.04
CA TRP A 273 0.80 11.03 -2.94
C TRP A 273 0.24 11.45 -1.58
N PHE A 274 0.91 11.07 -0.47
CA PHE A 274 0.50 11.50 0.87
C PHE A 274 0.67 13.01 1.08
N ALA A 275 1.75 13.60 0.55
CA ALA A 275 1.96 15.02 0.67
C ALA A 275 0.83 15.81 0.01
N ALA A 276 0.37 15.37 -1.17
CA ALA A 276 -0.69 16.01 -1.93
C ALA A 276 -2.06 16.04 -1.21
N LEU A 277 -2.30 15.11 -0.28
CA LEU A 277 -3.51 15.07 0.55
C LEU A 277 -3.48 16.02 1.76
N GLY A 278 -2.37 16.69 2.01
CA GLY A 278 -2.17 17.53 3.19
C GLY A 278 -1.49 18.87 2.89
N ASP A 279 -1.22 19.62 3.94
CA ASP A 279 -0.58 20.94 3.88
C ASP A 279 0.95 20.85 3.82
N TYR A 280 1.59 21.69 2.99
CA TYR A 280 3.04 21.71 2.82
C TYR A 280 3.80 21.89 4.15
N ARG A 281 3.23 22.60 5.13
CA ARG A 281 3.83 22.85 6.46
C ARG A 281 4.02 21.56 7.27
N ARG A 282 3.20 20.54 7.01
CA ARG A 282 3.33 19.23 7.65
C ARG A 282 4.34 18.33 6.94
N ASN A 283 4.75 18.70 5.73
CA ASN A 283 5.65 17.94 4.87
C ASN A 283 7.07 18.53 4.88
N VAL A 284 7.73 18.53 6.05
CA VAL A 284 9.11 19.07 6.21
C VAL A 284 10.10 18.43 5.22
N TRP A 285 9.92 17.15 4.93
CA TRP A 285 10.75 16.42 3.97
C TRP A 285 10.63 16.98 2.54
N LEU A 286 9.45 17.48 2.15
CA LEU A 286 9.21 18.07 0.82
C LEU A 286 9.93 19.42 0.69
N GLY A 287 9.90 20.25 1.74
CA GLY A 287 10.67 21.49 1.77
C GLY A 287 12.18 21.24 1.69
N ASN A 288 12.67 20.19 2.37
CA ASN A 288 14.06 19.77 2.26
C ASN A 288 14.41 19.25 0.85
N LEU A 289 13.52 18.47 0.24
CA LEU A 289 13.67 18.01 -1.15
C LEU A 289 13.79 19.20 -2.10
N MET A 290 12.87 20.17 -2.03
CA MET A 290 12.90 21.38 -2.86
C MET A 290 14.21 22.16 -2.66
N ARG A 291 14.67 22.34 -1.41
CA ARG A 291 15.93 23.02 -1.12
C ARG A 291 17.14 22.30 -1.73
N ARG A 292 17.17 20.97 -1.67
CA ARG A 292 18.28 20.18 -2.24
C ARG A 292 18.25 20.17 -3.77
N LEU A 293 17.07 20.19 -4.38
CA LEU A 293 16.93 20.38 -5.83
C LEU A 293 17.40 21.77 -6.28
N LEU A 294 17.06 22.82 -5.52
CA LEU A 294 17.55 24.18 -5.72
C LEU A 294 19.09 24.29 -5.60
N GLN A 295 19.70 23.43 -4.77
CA GLN A 295 21.16 23.34 -4.64
C GLN A 295 21.82 22.48 -5.74
N GLY A 296 21.04 21.79 -6.56
CA GLY A 296 21.56 20.85 -7.56
C GLY A 296 22.21 19.61 -6.96
N GLU A 297 21.80 19.18 -5.76
CA GLU A 297 22.40 18.07 -5.03
C GLU A 297 22.33 16.75 -5.84
N PRO A 298 23.47 16.16 -6.29
CA PRO A 298 23.46 15.03 -7.20
C PRO A 298 22.78 13.78 -6.65
N THR A 299 22.86 13.55 -5.33
CA THR A 299 22.20 12.41 -4.69
C THR A 299 20.68 12.51 -4.75
N VAL A 300 20.14 13.73 -4.70
CA VAL A 300 18.70 14.00 -4.76
C VAL A 300 18.19 14.03 -6.19
N VAL A 301 18.92 14.67 -7.11
CA VAL A 301 18.55 14.73 -8.53
C VAL A 301 18.44 13.31 -9.14
N ARG A 302 19.33 12.38 -8.75
CA ARG A 302 19.28 10.98 -9.22
C ARG A 302 18.02 10.21 -8.82
N LEU A 303 17.29 10.66 -7.79
CA LEU A 303 16.01 10.04 -7.41
C LEU A 303 14.93 10.28 -8.46
N LEU A 304 15.04 11.37 -9.22
CA LEU A 304 14.12 11.75 -10.29
C LEU A 304 14.47 11.04 -11.60
N ASP A 305 13.52 11.07 -12.53
CA ASP A 305 13.67 10.49 -13.87
C ASP A 305 14.36 11.47 -14.81
N GLU A 306 13.93 12.73 -14.80
CA GLU A 306 14.46 13.79 -15.65
C GLU A 306 14.73 15.06 -14.84
N ASN A 307 15.93 15.63 -15.05
CA ASN A 307 16.31 16.94 -14.54
C ASN A 307 16.36 17.94 -15.71
N PRO A 308 15.44 18.93 -15.77
CA PRO A 308 15.42 19.89 -16.86
C PRO A 308 16.54 20.95 -16.79
N PHE A 309 17.41 20.90 -15.79
CA PHE A 309 18.47 21.87 -15.49
C PHE A 309 19.87 21.25 -15.61
N GLU A 310 20.30 20.94 -16.84
CA GLU A 310 21.61 20.32 -17.11
C GLU A 310 22.80 21.28 -16.93
N ARG A 311 22.60 22.57 -17.22
CA ARG A 311 23.66 23.59 -17.21
C ARG A 311 23.97 24.17 -15.82
N GLY A 312 23.21 23.77 -14.80
CA GLY A 312 23.30 24.29 -13.44
C GLY A 312 21.93 24.37 -12.78
N PRO A 313 21.86 24.39 -11.44
CA PRO A 313 20.59 24.37 -10.71
C PRO A 313 19.72 25.59 -10.99
N PRO A 314 18.39 25.48 -10.77
CA PRO A 314 17.49 26.62 -10.92
C PRO A 314 17.79 27.71 -9.88
N LYS A 315 17.41 28.95 -10.17
CA LYS A 315 17.49 30.09 -9.23
C LYS A 315 16.31 30.15 -8.27
N GLN A 316 15.16 29.67 -8.74
CA GLN A 316 13.94 29.54 -7.93
C GLN A 316 13.29 28.19 -8.17
N ILE A 317 12.60 27.67 -7.16
CA ILE A 317 11.86 26.42 -7.19
C ILE A 317 10.51 26.61 -6.51
N ARG A 318 9.47 25.97 -7.05
CA ARG A 318 8.12 25.98 -6.49
C ARG A 318 7.51 24.59 -6.55
N ALA A 319 6.51 24.37 -5.69
CA ALA A 319 5.63 23.23 -5.80
C ALA A 319 4.24 23.74 -6.19
N VAL A 320 3.70 23.22 -7.27
CA VAL A 320 2.32 23.45 -7.72
C VAL A 320 1.53 22.17 -7.56
N ILE A 321 0.23 22.29 -7.43
CA ILE A 321 -0.70 21.17 -7.32
C ILE A 321 -1.75 21.27 -8.41
N TYR A 322 -2.01 20.14 -9.04
CA TYR A 322 -3.04 19.97 -10.05
C TYR A 322 -4.02 18.90 -9.60
N ARG A 323 -5.22 18.90 -10.20
CA ARG A 323 -6.17 17.78 -10.08
C ARG A 323 -6.04 16.92 -11.32
N TYR A 324 -5.60 15.68 -11.15
CA TYR A 324 -5.45 14.71 -12.23
C TYR A 324 -6.67 13.79 -12.31
N GLU A 325 -7.04 13.38 -13.51
CA GLU A 325 -8.00 12.32 -13.76
C GLU A 325 -7.50 11.45 -14.91
N LEU A 326 -7.95 10.20 -14.99
CA LEU A 326 -7.69 9.39 -16.17
C LEU A 326 -8.57 9.88 -17.33
N THR A 327 -8.03 9.77 -18.54
CA THR A 327 -8.81 10.02 -19.75
C THR A 327 -9.80 8.88 -20.03
N ASP A 328 -10.90 9.19 -20.70
CA ASP A 328 -11.74 8.17 -21.33
C ASP A 328 -11.15 7.68 -22.67
N ARG A 329 -11.88 6.78 -23.35
CA ARG A 329 -11.43 6.21 -24.64
C ARG A 329 -11.37 7.25 -25.76
N ASP A 330 -12.32 8.17 -25.81
CA ASP A 330 -12.43 9.16 -26.87
C ASP A 330 -11.41 10.27 -26.68
N GLU A 331 -11.26 10.75 -25.44
CA GLU A 331 -10.22 11.70 -25.03
C GLU A 331 -8.82 11.16 -25.36
N ARG A 332 -8.55 9.89 -25.04
CA ARG A 332 -7.27 9.27 -25.34
C ARG A 332 -7.03 9.07 -26.82
N LYS A 333 -8.07 8.70 -27.58
CA LYS A 333 -7.96 8.57 -29.04
C LYS A 333 -7.70 9.92 -29.70
N ALA A 334 -8.30 11.00 -29.19
CA ALA A 334 -8.15 12.35 -29.72
C ALA A 334 -6.79 12.99 -29.38
N THR A 335 -6.29 12.79 -28.17
CA THR A 335 -5.12 13.52 -27.64
C THR A 335 -3.85 12.67 -27.49
N GLY A 336 -3.98 11.35 -27.45
CA GLY A 336 -2.90 10.44 -27.04
C GLY A 336 -2.65 10.39 -25.54
N ASN A 337 -3.34 11.22 -24.74
CA ASN A 337 -3.09 11.34 -23.31
C ASN A 337 -3.76 10.21 -22.50
N TRP A 338 -3.08 9.78 -21.44
CA TRP A 338 -3.58 8.88 -20.40
C TRP A 338 -4.20 9.63 -19.23
N TRP A 339 -3.76 10.87 -19.02
CA TRP A 339 -4.22 11.74 -17.95
C TRP A 339 -4.77 13.03 -18.52
N LYS A 340 -5.77 13.58 -17.86
CA LYS A 340 -6.17 14.98 -17.98
C LYS A 340 -5.93 15.66 -16.64
N ARG A 341 -5.69 16.97 -16.68
CA ARG A 341 -5.51 17.77 -15.46
C ARG A 341 -6.30 19.06 -15.52
N GLY A 342 -6.83 19.45 -14.37
CA GLY A 342 -7.50 20.74 -14.18
C GLY A 342 -6.51 21.87 -13.91
N ASP A 343 -7.04 22.96 -13.37
CA ASP A 343 -6.28 24.18 -13.10
C ASP A 343 -5.18 23.98 -12.04
N ARG A 344 -4.11 24.76 -12.21
CA ARG A 344 -2.97 24.78 -11.29
C ARG A 344 -3.26 25.67 -10.09
N ALA A 345 -2.81 25.24 -8.91
CA ALA A 345 -2.71 26.07 -7.72
C ALA A 345 -1.29 26.02 -7.14
N LEU A 346 -0.89 27.09 -6.45
CA LEU A 346 0.38 27.10 -5.72
C LEU A 346 0.22 26.26 -4.44
N TYR A 347 1.10 25.27 -4.25
CA TYR A 347 1.04 24.36 -3.10
C TYR A 347 1.96 24.80 -1.95
N ALA A 348 3.16 25.27 -2.28
CA ALA A 348 4.14 25.73 -1.32
C ALA A 348 4.77 27.06 -1.78
N PRO A 349 5.32 27.88 -0.85
CA PRO A 349 6.03 29.10 -1.20
C PRO A 349 7.17 28.86 -2.19
N ILE A 350 7.43 29.86 -3.02
CA ILE A 350 8.57 29.86 -3.93
C ILE A 350 9.84 30.02 -3.10
N LEU A 351 10.81 29.13 -3.30
CA LEU A 351 12.12 29.16 -2.66
C LEU A 351 13.17 29.57 -3.69
N GLY A 352 14.13 30.40 -3.31
CA GLY A 352 15.18 30.81 -4.24
C GLY A 352 15.70 32.21 -3.97
N VAL A 353 16.58 32.66 -4.87
CA VAL A 353 16.98 34.06 -4.92
C VAL A 353 15.90 34.87 -5.64
N GLU A 354 15.76 36.13 -5.26
CA GLU A 354 14.89 37.05 -6.00
C GLU A 354 15.47 37.28 -7.39
N ILE A 355 14.64 37.11 -8.42
CA ILE A 355 15.01 37.38 -9.80
C ILE A 355 14.42 38.74 -10.14
N LYS A 356 15.29 39.72 -10.42
CA LYS A 356 14.82 41.02 -10.92
C LYS A 356 14.13 40.79 -12.26
N PRO A 357 12.90 41.31 -12.46
CA PRO A 357 12.28 41.28 -13.77
C PRO A 357 13.23 41.96 -14.77
N PRO A 358 13.30 41.47 -16.03
CA PRO A 358 14.10 42.15 -17.05
C PRO A 358 13.66 43.62 -17.08
N SER A 359 14.63 44.54 -17.04
CA SER A 359 14.30 45.96 -17.22
C SER A 359 13.59 46.06 -18.55
N ILE A 360 12.35 46.52 -18.54
CA ILE A 360 11.67 46.96 -19.76
C ILE A 360 12.59 48.04 -20.34
N ALA A 361 13.31 47.69 -21.39
CA ALA A 361 14.05 48.68 -22.16
C ALA A 361 13.00 49.58 -22.79
N GLU A 362 13.00 50.86 -22.38
CA GLU A 362 12.17 51.93 -22.96
C GLU A 362 12.45 52.13 -24.45
#